data_AF-A0A0H5R740-F1
#
_entry.id   AF-A0A0H5R740-F1
#
_cell.length_a   1.000
_cell.length_b   1.000
_cell.length_c   1.000
_cell.angle_alpha   90.00
_cell.angle_beta   90.00
_cell.angle_gamma   90.00
#
_symmetry.space_group_name_H-M   'P 1'
#
loop_
_entity.id
_entity.type
_entity.pdbx_description
1 polymer ?
#
loop_
_entity_poly.entity_id
_entity_poly.type
_entity_poly.pdbx_seq_one_letter_code
_entity_poly.pdbx_strand_id
1 'polypeptide(L)'
;MVESDSSFDDGGDTWAISPSLYLTGHLLYQIMELVCTIIVISVVWNREVCDSFPLQVWVIMYSLRLLICIPLTIYCLCCVQQSVRIPSYYNMVDLAIVIHVLLMFTLGSLWLFSSSPCRSTSPITVTYMVVLLAAIALYISIPLGIIAGMFICLPCRVLQVVINVTMGRRETMSSSFVSRLPRRRVAPGDQHDRCAICMCDYELGDEVVQLPCNHQFGRACFEEWAQVKRQCALCRHDITQPIRVENNV
;
A
#
# COMPACT_ATOMS: atom_id res chain seq x y z
N MET A 1 -1.97 -40.47 18.27
CA MET A 1 -2.82 -39.26 18.20
C MET A 1 -2.04 -38.09 18.78
N VAL A 2 -1.23 -37.45 17.93
CA VAL A 2 -0.94 -36.02 17.99
C VAL A 2 -0.90 -35.62 16.52
N GLU A 3 -2.05 -35.18 16.03
CA GLU A 3 -2.24 -34.55 14.73
C GLU A 3 -2.36 -33.04 14.93
N SER A 4 -2.10 -32.30 13.84
CA SER A 4 -2.19 -30.84 13.62
C SER A 4 -1.01 -30.01 14.11
N ASP A 5 -0.54 -28.98 13.43
CA ASP A 5 -0.63 -28.54 12.03
C ASP A 5 0.38 -27.39 11.91
N SER A 6 1.18 -27.38 10.85
CA SER A 6 1.61 -26.18 10.13
C SER A 6 2.51 -26.64 9.00
N SER A 7 1.85 -27.18 7.97
CA SER A 7 2.31 -27.02 6.60
C SER A 7 2.72 -25.56 6.42
N PHE A 8 4.01 -25.33 6.23
CA PHE A 8 4.52 -24.12 5.62
C PHE A 8 3.93 -24.08 4.22
N ASP A 9 2.79 -23.40 4.11
CA ASP A 9 2.04 -23.20 2.88
C ASP A 9 2.91 -22.32 1.98
N ASP A 10 3.67 -22.97 1.10
CA ASP A 10 4.51 -22.33 0.08
C ASP A 10 3.61 -21.86 -1.06
N GLY A 11 2.69 -20.96 -0.71
CA GLY A 11 1.69 -20.38 -1.58
C GLY A 11 2.09 -18.98 -2.01
N GLY A 12 2.65 -18.85 -3.22
CA GLY A 12 2.25 -17.77 -4.12
C GLY A 12 2.95 -16.41 -4.10
N ASP A 13 4.05 -16.21 -3.38
CA ASP A 13 4.72 -14.89 -3.32
C ASP A 13 6.06 -14.87 -4.08
N THR A 14 6.02 -14.87 -5.42
CA THR A 14 7.21 -14.87 -6.30
C THR A 14 8.13 -13.63 -6.19
N TRP A 15 7.79 -12.65 -5.34
CA TRP A 15 8.54 -11.41 -5.11
C TRP A 15 9.11 -11.27 -3.69
N ALA A 16 8.81 -12.21 -2.79
CA ALA A 16 9.39 -12.21 -1.46
C ALA A 16 10.84 -12.71 -1.55
N ILE A 17 11.81 -11.81 -1.38
CA ILE A 17 13.22 -12.19 -1.27
C ILE A 17 13.34 -13.17 -0.10
N SER A 18 13.89 -14.37 -0.37
CA SER A 18 14.05 -15.37 0.68
C SER A 18 14.90 -14.79 1.83
N PRO A 19 14.54 -15.02 3.11
CA PRO A 19 15.26 -14.44 4.24
C PRO A 19 16.76 -14.78 4.25
N SER A 20 17.12 -15.97 3.75
CA SER A 20 18.50 -16.42 3.60
C SER A 20 19.25 -15.61 2.53
N LEU A 21 18.63 -15.28 1.40
CA LEU A 21 19.24 -14.47 0.35
C LEU A 21 19.46 -13.02 0.82
N TYR A 22 18.46 -12.43 1.48
CA TYR A 22 18.57 -11.11 2.08
C TYR A 22 19.74 -11.05 3.08
N LEU A 23 19.80 -12.01 4.01
CA LEU A 23 20.80 -12.01 5.07
C LEU A 23 22.22 -12.32 4.55
N THR A 24 22.34 -13.15 3.51
CA THR A 24 23.60 -13.37 2.80
C THR A 24 24.08 -12.09 2.11
N GLY A 25 23.19 -11.38 1.40
CA GLY A 25 23.51 -10.09 0.79
C GLY A 25 23.93 -9.04 1.82
N HIS A 26 23.24 -8.98 2.95
CA HIS A 26 23.58 -8.08 4.05
C HIS A 26 24.96 -8.40 4.65
N LEU A 27 25.30 -9.67 4.83
CA LEU A 27 26.62 -10.11 5.29
C LEU A 27 27.73 -9.71 4.31
N LEU A 28 27.52 -9.90 3.00
CA LEU A 28 28.48 -9.50 1.97
C LEU A 28 28.73 -7.99 1.99
N TYR A 29 27.68 -7.18 2.14
CA TYR A 29 27.80 -5.73 2.28
C TYR A 29 28.63 -5.36 3.51
N GLN A 30 28.36 -5.96 4.68
CA GLN A 30 29.12 -5.72 5.91
C GLN A 30 30.62 -6.09 5.77
N ILE A 31 30.93 -7.20 5.09
CA ILE A 31 32.30 -7.62 4.82
C ILE A 31 32.99 -6.61 3.89
N MET A 32 32.32 -6.18 2.83
CA MET A 32 32.84 -5.15 1.93
C MET A 32 33.13 -3.83 2.69
N GLU A 33 32.22 -3.40 3.54
CA GLU A 33 32.36 -2.19 4.37
C GLU A 33 33.53 -2.30 5.36
N LEU A 34 33.71 -3.48 5.97
CA LEU A 34 34.86 -3.77 6.83
C LEU A 34 36.18 -3.65 6.07
N VAL A 35 36.29 -4.28 4.90
CA VAL A 35 37.49 -4.24 4.05
C VAL A 35 37.81 -2.81 3.63
N CYS A 36 36.83 -2.06 3.14
CA CYS A 36 36.99 -0.65 2.77
C CYS A 36 37.48 0.20 3.96
N THR A 37 36.89 0.01 5.14
CA THR A 37 37.30 0.71 6.36
C THR A 37 38.77 0.41 6.72
N ILE A 38 39.19 -0.87 6.69
CA ILE A 38 40.56 -1.27 7.01
C ILE A 38 41.54 -0.63 6.01
N ILE A 39 41.21 -0.63 4.72
CA ILE A 39 42.04 -0.01 3.68
C ILE A 39 42.17 1.50 3.93
N VAL A 40 41.05 2.19 4.14
CA VAL A 40 41.06 3.65 4.39
C VAL A 40 41.85 3.98 5.65
N ILE A 41 41.65 3.27 6.76
CA ILE A 41 42.41 3.49 8.00
C ILE A 41 43.90 3.22 7.75
N SER A 42 44.27 2.10 7.11
CA SER A 42 45.68 1.75 6.91
C SER A 42 46.45 2.74 6.01
N VAL A 43 45.78 3.32 5.01
CA VAL A 43 46.38 4.33 4.11
C VAL A 43 46.47 5.70 4.77
N VAL A 44 45.52 6.05 5.63
CA VAL A 44 45.35 7.41 6.16
C VAL A 44 46.00 7.59 7.54
N TRP A 45 46.04 6.55 8.38
CA TRP A 45 46.49 6.63 9.78
C TRP A 45 47.94 7.14 9.92
N ASN A 46 48.79 6.87 8.93
CA ASN A 46 50.21 7.23 8.98
C ASN A 46 50.55 8.57 8.28
N ARG A 47 49.55 9.37 7.86
CA ARG A 47 49.78 10.67 7.21
C ARG A 47 49.37 11.83 8.12
N GLU A 48 50.35 12.42 8.80
CA GLU A 48 50.22 13.54 9.77
C GLU A 48 49.88 14.92 9.15
N VAL A 49 49.02 15.01 8.13
CA VAL A 49 48.91 16.26 7.36
C VAL A 49 47.74 17.15 7.78
N CYS A 50 46.83 16.68 8.65
CA CYS A 50 45.77 17.48 9.25
C CYS A 50 45.46 16.96 10.65
N ASP A 51 44.95 17.82 11.54
CA ASP A 51 44.21 17.43 12.75
C ASP A 51 42.90 16.72 12.37
N SER A 52 43.00 15.63 11.61
CA SER A 52 41.90 14.74 11.18
C SER A 52 41.44 13.81 12.29
N PHE A 53 41.82 14.10 13.53
CA PHE A 53 41.39 13.37 14.72
C PHE A 53 39.86 13.14 14.77
N PRO A 54 38.97 14.14 14.57
CA PRO A 54 37.53 13.88 14.57
C PRO A 54 37.11 12.96 13.41
N LEU A 55 37.72 13.13 12.23
CA LEU A 55 37.37 12.35 11.04
C LEU A 55 37.70 10.86 11.21
N GLN A 56 38.89 10.57 11.72
CA GLN A 56 39.37 9.21 11.98
C GLN A 56 38.60 8.54 13.13
N VAL A 57 38.35 9.28 14.21
CA VAL A 57 37.54 8.80 15.34
C VAL A 57 36.12 8.49 14.88
N TRP A 58 35.53 9.31 14.02
CA TRP A 58 34.20 9.03 13.46
C TRP A 58 34.18 7.72 12.66
N VAL A 59 35.15 7.51 11.76
CA VAL A 59 35.23 6.28 10.96
C VAL A 59 35.38 5.05 11.87
N ILE A 60 36.22 5.13 12.92
CA ILE A 60 36.39 4.04 13.88
C ILE A 60 35.09 3.78 14.66
N MET A 61 34.45 4.82 15.19
CA MET A 61 33.20 4.69 15.95
C MET A 61 32.07 4.14 15.09
N TYR A 62 31.94 4.62 13.86
CA TYR A 62 30.96 4.14 12.90
C TYR A 62 31.19 2.67 12.54
N SER A 63 32.44 2.27 12.31
CA SER A 63 32.79 0.90 11.95
C SER A 63 32.82 -0.06 13.14
N LEU A 64 32.82 0.41 14.39
CA LEU A 64 32.76 -0.43 15.58
C LEU A 64 31.52 -1.32 15.60
N ARG A 65 30.39 -0.86 15.02
CA ARG A 65 29.17 -1.67 14.91
C ARG A 65 29.41 -2.97 14.15
N LEU A 66 30.34 -3.01 13.19
CA LEU A 66 30.60 -4.19 12.35
C LEU A 66 31.06 -5.39 13.19
N LEU A 67 31.77 -5.14 14.29
CA LEU A 67 32.21 -6.20 15.22
C LEU A 67 31.04 -6.92 15.89
N ILE A 68 29.92 -6.24 16.08
CA ILE A 68 28.70 -6.80 16.68
C ILE A 68 27.77 -7.33 15.57
N CYS A 69 27.65 -6.60 14.46
CA CYS A 69 26.72 -6.92 13.37
C CYS A 69 27.12 -8.18 12.60
N ILE A 70 28.41 -8.39 12.30
CA ILE A 70 28.86 -9.52 11.49
C ILE A 70 28.59 -10.86 12.20
N PRO A 71 29.00 -11.08 13.47
CA PRO A 71 28.69 -12.32 14.18
C PRO A 71 27.19 -12.57 14.35
N LEU A 72 26.41 -11.52 14.64
CA LEU A 72 24.96 -11.64 14.77
C LEU A 72 24.30 -12.00 13.45
N THR A 73 24.73 -11.41 12.34
CA THR A 73 24.22 -11.70 11.00
C THR A 73 24.54 -13.16 10.61
N ILE A 74 25.76 -13.64 10.91
CA ILE A 74 26.15 -15.04 10.72
C ILE A 74 25.29 -15.97 11.58
N TYR A 75 25.10 -15.64 12.86
CA TYR A 75 24.26 -16.43 13.76
C TYR A 75 22.82 -16.54 13.25
N CYS A 76 22.22 -15.42 12.84
CA CYS A 76 20.88 -15.40 12.25
C CYS A 76 20.81 -16.20 10.94
N LEU A 77 21.88 -16.19 10.12
CA LEU A 77 21.95 -16.97 8.88
C LEU A 77 21.93 -18.46 9.17
N CYS A 78 22.72 -18.90 10.16
CA CYS A 78 22.69 -20.27 10.66
C CYS A 78 21.30 -20.66 11.19
N CYS A 79 20.64 -19.79 11.96
CA CYS A 79 19.29 -20.05 12.45
C CYS A 79 18.29 -20.25 11.30
N VAL A 80 18.30 -19.36 10.29
CA VAL A 80 17.42 -19.47 9.12
C VAL A 80 17.71 -20.74 8.32
N GLN A 81 18.98 -21.09 8.11
CA GLN A 81 19.37 -22.31 7.39
C GLN A 81 18.95 -23.59 8.12
N GLN A 82 18.95 -23.58 9.45
CA GLN A 82 18.54 -24.70 10.29
C GLN A 82 17.04 -24.68 10.62
N SER A 83 16.27 -23.74 10.07
CA SER A 83 14.86 -23.53 10.38
C SER A 83 14.59 -23.32 11.88
N VAL A 84 15.56 -22.74 12.60
CA VAL A 84 15.49 -22.42 14.02
C VAL A 84 14.97 -20.99 14.20
N ARG A 85 14.13 -20.81 15.23
CA ARG A 85 13.58 -19.49 15.59
C ARG A 85 14.68 -18.50 15.96
N ILE A 86 14.65 -17.31 15.36
CA ILE A 86 15.54 -16.20 15.69
C ILE A 86 15.21 -15.68 17.11
N PRO A 87 16.22 -15.42 17.97
CA PRO A 87 15.98 -14.92 19.32
C PRO A 87 15.33 -13.53 19.36
N SER A 88 14.46 -13.29 20.35
CA SER A 88 13.72 -12.02 20.50
C SER A 88 14.60 -10.79 20.72
N TYR A 89 15.80 -10.96 21.30
CA TYR A 89 16.74 -9.86 21.51
C TYR A 89 17.31 -9.29 20.21
N TYR A 90 17.22 -10.03 19.09
CA TYR A 90 17.67 -9.56 17.78
C TYR A 90 17.00 -8.24 17.40
N ASN A 91 15.68 -8.12 17.63
CA ASN A 91 14.93 -6.90 17.32
C ASN A 91 15.38 -5.70 18.17
N MET A 92 15.77 -5.93 19.43
CA MET A 92 16.30 -4.87 20.30
C MET A 92 17.68 -4.40 19.81
N VAL A 93 18.52 -5.34 19.36
CA VAL A 93 19.84 -5.03 18.81
C VAL A 93 19.71 -4.30 17.47
N ASP A 94 18.81 -4.73 16.59
CA ASP A 94 18.53 -4.08 15.31
C ASP A 94 18.09 -2.62 15.51
N LEU A 95 17.16 -2.38 16.44
CA LEU A 95 16.75 -1.02 16.81
C LEU A 95 17.92 -0.18 17.33
N ALA A 96 18.76 -0.74 18.21
CA ALA A 96 19.93 -0.04 18.74
C ALA A 96 20.95 0.30 17.62
N ILE A 97 21.13 -0.58 16.64
CA ILE A 97 21.97 -0.34 15.47
C ILE A 97 21.41 0.79 14.63
N VAL A 98 20.10 0.82 14.36
CA VAL A 98 19.46 1.90 13.60
C VAL A 98 19.66 3.24 14.31
N ILE A 99 19.42 3.30 15.63
CA ILE A 99 19.64 4.51 16.43
C ILE A 99 21.11 4.97 16.33
N HIS A 100 22.06 4.04 16.46
CA HIS A 100 23.48 4.34 16.33
C HIS A 100 23.84 4.90 14.95
N VAL A 101 23.30 4.31 13.87
CA VAL A 101 23.51 4.79 12.49
C VAL A 101 22.96 6.21 12.30
N LEU A 102 21.76 6.50 12.82
CA LEU A 102 21.18 7.85 12.75
C LEU A 102 22.01 8.88 13.52
N LEU A 103 22.47 8.52 14.71
CA LEU A 103 23.34 9.38 15.52
C LEU A 103 24.68 9.63 14.79
N MET A 104 25.28 8.61 14.19
CA MET A 104 26.53 8.78 13.43
C MET A 104 26.34 9.53 12.12
N PHE A 105 25.19 9.41 11.46
CA PHE A 105 24.85 10.21 10.27
C PHE A 105 24.78 11.71 10.61
N THR A 106 24.10 12.06 11.70
CA THR A 106 24.01 13.47 12.14
C THR A 106 25.36 14.02 12.57
N LEU A 107 26.12 13.30 13.40
CA LEU A 107 27.47 13.70 13.81
C LEU A 107 28.43 13.79 12.62
N GLY A 108 28.38 12.83 11.71
CA GLY A 108 29.23 12.77 10.51
C GLY A 108 28.94 13.93 9.57
N SER A 109 27.66 14.27 9.38
CA SER A 109 27.25 15.46 8.61
C SER A 109 27.80 16.74 9.25
N LEU A 110 27.64 16.92 10.57
CA LEU A 110 28.17 18.08 11.30
C LEU A 110 29.69 18.22 11.16
N TRP A 111 30.44 17.12 11.32
CA TRP A 111 31.90 17.12 11.23
C TRP A 111 32.40 17.30 9.79
N LEU A 112 31.68 16.80 8.78
CA LEU A 112 32.01 17.01 7.38
C LEU A 112 31.92 18.48 6.97
N PHE A 113 30.96 19.23 7.51
CA PHE A 113 30.82 20.67 7.25
C PHE A 113 31.80 21.52 8.08
N SER A 114 32.05 21.12 9.34
CA SER A 114 32.99 21.83 10.22
C SER A 114 34.45 21.72 9.75
N SER A 115 34.85 20.58 9.18
CA SER A 115 36.22 20.29 8.72
C SER A 115 36.59 20.89 7.34
N SER A 116 35.91 21.97 6.93
CA SER A 116 36.12 22.64 5.63
C SER A 116 37.58 22.94 5.22
N PRO A 117 38.56 23.24 6.12
CA PRO A 117 39.94 23.51 5.72
C PRO A 117 40.72 22.27 5.25
N CYS A 118 40.30 21.06 5.64
CA CYS A 118 41.06 19.82 5.44
C CYS A 118 40.70 19.08 4.14
N ARG A 119 39.72 19.58 3.37
CA ARG A 119 39.16 18.91 2.19
C ARG A 119 40.17 18.70 1.05
N SER A 120 41.12 19.61 0.89
CA SER A 120 42.17 19.53 -0.14
C SER A 120 43.33 18.62 0.25
N THR A 121 43.55 18.40 1.55
CA THR A 121 44.74 17.73 2.08
C THR A 121 44.56 16.21 2.20
N SER A 122 43.34 15.75 2.51
CA SER A 122 43.00 14.32 2.63
C SER A 122 41.75 13.95 1.81
N PRO A 123 41.81 14.04 0.47
CA PRO A 123 40.65 13.84 -0.39
C PRO A 123 40.05 12.44 -0.29
N ILE A 124 40.87 11.41 0.00
CA ILE A 124 40.42 10.01 0.10
C ILE A 124 39.46 9.82 1.28
N THR A 125 39.81 10.30 2.47
CA THR A 125 38.98 10.14 3.68
C THR A 125 37.68 10.92 3.57
N VAL A 126 37.74 12.15 3.05
CA VAL A 126 36.54 12.97 2.83
C VAL A 126 35.62 12.32 1.79
N THR A 127 36.17 11.82 0.68
CA THR A 127 35.39 11.11 -0.35
C THR A 127 34.71 9.88 0.23
N TYR A 128 35.45 9.07 1.00
CA TYR A 128 34.88 7.89 1.67
C TYR A 128 33.72 8.24 2.60
N MET A 129 33.86 9.29 3.42
CA MET A 129 32.76 9.73 4.30
C MET A 129 31.56 10.26 3.54
N VAL A 130 31.77 11.02 2.46
CA VAL A 130 30.66 11.48 1.60
C VAL A 130 29.91 10.30 1.01
N VAL A 131 30.62 9.28 0.53
CA VAL A 131 30.00 8.05 -0.01
C VAL A 131 29.24 7.30 1.08
N LEU A 132 29.81 7.14 2.28
CA LEU A 132 29.11 6.51 3.40
C LEU A 132 27.86 7.27 3.82
N LEU A 133 27.93 8.59 3.98
CA LEU A 133 26.78 9.41 4.34
C LEU A 133 25.70 9.37 3.25
N ALA A 134 26.08 9.39 1.97
CA ALA A 134 25.15 9.24 0.87
C ALA A 134 24.46 7.87 0.87
N ALA A 135 25.20 6.79 1.12
CA ALA A 135 24.64 5.44 1.23
C ALA A 135 23.64 5.34 2.39
N ILE A 136 23.98 5.91 3.56
CA ILE A 136 23.08 5.95 4.73
C ILE A 136 21.83 6.78 4.42
N ALA A 137 21.97 7.93 3.76
CA ALA A 137 20.84 8.77 3.38
C ALA A 137 19.88 8.04 2.43
N LEU A 138 20.43 7.31 1.44
CA LEU A 138 19.62 6.48 0.52
C LEU A 138 18.89 5.38 1.28
N TYR A 139 19.59 4.66 2.17
CA TYR A 139 18.99 3.62 3.00
C TYR A 139 17.80 4.13 3.84
N ILE A 140 17.93 5.31 4.45
CA ILE A 140 16.85 5.94 5.24
C ILE A 140 15.71 6.43 4.33
N SER A 141 16.01 6.90 3.13
CA SER A 141 15.00 7.46 2.21
C SER A 141 14.04 6.42 1.62
N ILE A 142 14.50 5.18 1.40
CA ILE A 142 13.70 4.09 0.82
C ILE A 142 12.43 3.79 1.65
N PRO A 143 12.51 3.47 2.95
CA PRO A 143 11.32 3.18 3.76
C PRO A 143 10.40 4.40 3.90
N LEU A 144 10.97 5.62 4.03
CA LEU A 144 10.19 6.85 4.07
C LEU A 144 9.42 7.09 2.76
N GLY A 145 10.06 6.81 1.62
CA GLY A 145 9.44 6.90 0.30
C GLY A 145 8.30 5.89 0.12
N ILE A 146 8.47 4.65 0.59
CA ILE A 146 7.41 3.63 0.59
C ILE A 146 6.23 4.10 1.45
N ILE A 147 6.49 4.58 2.67
CA ILE A 147 5.45 5.09 3.59
C ILE A 147 4.71 6.28 2.96
N ALA A 148 5.43 7.25 2.42
CA ALA A 148 4.84 8.40 1.73
C ALA A 148 4.01 7.96 0.51
N GLY A 149 4.52 7.00 -0.27
CA GLY A 149 3.80 6.40 -1.38
C GLY A 149 2.50 5.73 -0.94
N MET A 150 2.50 5.02 0.20
CA MET A 150 1.27 4.47 0.78
C MET A 150 0.28 5.57 1.15
N PHE A 151 0.71 6.62 1.86
CA PHE A 151 -0.19 7.72 2.25
C PHE A 151 -0.76 8.51 1.06
N ILE A 152 -0.01 8.62 -0.04
CA ILE A 152 -0.47 9.32 -1.25
C ILE A 152 -1.37 8.41 -2.08
N CYS A 153 -0.99 7.14 -2.27
CA CYS A 153 -1.68 6.23 -3.19
C CYS A 153 -2.90 5.53 -2.56
N LEU A 154 -2.93 5.30 -1.24
CA LEU A 154 -4.07 4.68 -0.57
C LEU A 154 -5.34 5.53 -0.68
N PRO A 155 -5.34 6.85 -0.45
CA PRO A 155 -6.51 7.70 -0.69
C PRO A 155 -6.99 7.63 -2.14
N CYS A 156 -6.08 7.59 -3.12
CA CYS A 156 -6.44 7.46 -4.54
C CYS A 156 -7.13 6.13 -4.83
N ARG A 157 -6.60 5.02 -4.30
CA ARG A 157 -7.19 3.68 -4.47
C ARG A 157 -8.52 3.56 -3.75
N VAL A 158 -8.63 4.08 -2.53
CA VAL A 158 -9.89 4.12 -1.76
C VAL A 158 -10.92 4.95 -2.51
N LEU A 159 -10.55 6.12 -3.02
CA LEU A 159 -11.45 6.96 -3.83
C LEU A 159 -11.92 6.25 -5.10
N GLN A 160 -11.02 5.55 -5.81
CA GLN A 160 -11.43 4.75 -6.98
C GLN A 160 -12.40 3.62 -6.61
N VAL A 161 -12.16 2.92 -5.51
CA VAL A 161 -13.08 1.88 -5.02
C VAL A 161 -14.42 2.49 -4.61
N VAL A 162 -14.42 3.60 -3.88
CA VAL A 162 -15.65 4.32 -3.49
C VAL A 162 -16.41 4.80 -4.72
N ILE A 163 -15.74 5.38 -5.72
CA ILE A 163 -16.37 5.76 -6.99
C ILE A 163 -16.94 4.52 -7.68
N ASN A 164 -16.20 3.42 -7.79
CA ASN A 164 -16.69 2.20 -8.43
C ASN A 164 -17.87 1.54 -7.70
N VAL A 165 -17.89 1.58 -6.37
CA VAL A 165 -18.98 1.03 -5.54
C VAL A 165 -20.21 1.94 -5.56
N THR A 166 -20.02 3.26 -5.43
CA THR A 166 -21.13 4.24 -5.49
C THR A 166 -21.70 4.37 -6.89
N MET A 167 -20.84 4.32 -7.92
CA MET A 167 -21.23 4.25 -9.33
C MET A 167 -21.49 2.81 -9.79
N GLY A 168 -21.47 1.84 -8.87
CA GLY A 168 -21.73 0.42 -9.09
C GLY A 168 -23.07 0.21 -9.79
N ARG A 169 -22.98 0.10 -11.12
CA ARG A 169 -24.02 -0.21 -12.10
C ARG A 169 -25.30 0.62 -12.00
N ARG A 170 -25.28 1.83 -12.58
CA ARG A 170 -26.47 2.34 -13.28
C ARG A 170 -26.80 1.37 -14.42
N GLU A 171 -27.54 0.31 -14.12
CA GLU A 171 -28.15 -0.55 -15.13
C GLU A 171 -29.32 0.23 -15.72
N THR A 172 -28.99 1.19 -16.57
CA THR A 172 -29.97 2.00 -17.31
C THR A 172 -30.71 1.09 -18.26
N MET A 173 -32.03 1.21 -18.33
CA MET A 173 -32.80 0.45 -19.32
C MET A 173 -32.59 1.06 -20.70
N SER A 174 -32.51 0.23 -21.74
CA SER A 174 -32.51 0.76 -23.11
C SER A 174 -33.81 1.52 -23.36
N SER A 175 -33.72 2.69 -23.98
CA SER A 175 -34.89 3.51 -24.34
C SER A 175 -35.91 2.72 -25.15
N SER A 176 -35.43 1.78 -25.99
CA SER A 176 -36.23 0.87 -26.79
C SER A 176 -37.07 -0.12 -25.98
N PHE A 177 -36.63 -0.50 -24.77
CA PHE A 177 -37.40 -1.36 -23.89
C PHE A 177 -38.48 -0.56 -23.16
N VAL A 178 -38.12 0.62 -22.64
CA VAL A 178 -39.04 1.55 -21.95
C VAL A 178 -40.20 1.95 -22.87
N SER A 179 -39.94 2.17 -24.16
CA SER A 179 -40.99 2.49 -25.13
C SER A 179 -42.02 1.37 -25.36
N ARG A 180 -41.64 0.10 -25.12
CA ARG A 180 -42.49 -1.08 -25.38
C ARG A 180 -43.41 -1.45 -24.22
N LEU A 181 -43.21 -0.85 -23.04
CA LEU A 181 -44.05 -1.15 -21.88
C LEU A 181 -45.49 -0.69 -22.09
N PRO A 182 -46.49 -1.43 -21.59
CA PRO A 182 -47.89 -1.02 -21.68
C PRO A 182 -48.12 0.36 -21.07
N ARG A 183 -48.80 1.22 -21.83
CA ARG A 183 -49.23 2.55 -21.40
C ARG A 183 -50.74 2.57 -21.30
N ARG A 184 -51.24 3.18 -20.23
CA ARG A 184 -52.67 3.33 -19.97
C ARG A 184 -52.94 4.77 -19.56
N ARG A 185 -54.15 5.25 -19.81
CA ARG A 185 -54.66 6.50 -19.23
C ARG A 185 -55.54 6.21 -18.03
N VAL A 186 -55.40 7.02 -16.99
CA VAL A 186 -56.20 6.90 -15.77
C VAL A 186 -57.66 7.16 -16.09
N ALA A 187 -58.53 6.23 -15.69
CA ALA A 187 -59.96 6.24 -15.92
C ALA A 187 -60.73 6.51 -14.62
N PRO A 188 -62.00 6.94 -14.69
CA PRO A 188 -62.82 7.14 -13.49
C PRO A 188 -63.00 5.82 -12.74
N GLY A 189 -62.65 5.78 -11.45
CA GLY A 189 -62.79 4.59 -10.61
C GLY A 189 -61.61 3.61 -10.65
N ASP A 190 -60.45 4.02 -11.15
CA ASP A 190 -59.21 3.26 -10.97
C ASP A 190 -58.82 3.16 -9.48
N GLN A 191 -58.16 2.06 -9.10
CA GLN A 191 -57.82 1.76 -7.69
C GLN A 191 -56.45 2.33 -7.26
N HIS A 192 -55.66 2.81 -8.22
CA HIS A 192 -54.32 3.32 -7.99
C HIS A 192 -54.31 4.82 -8.26
N ASP A 193 -54.40 5.61 -7.19
CA ASP A 193 -54.67 7.06 -7.33
C ASP A 193 -53.40 7.91 -7.18
N ARG A 194 -52.22 7.32 -7.00
CA ARG A 194 -50.97 8.05 -6.75
C ARG A 194 -49.74 7.39 -7.36
N CYS A 195 -48.81 8.22 -7.85
CA CYS A 195 -47.49 7.76 -8.28
C CYS A 195 -46.53 7.59 -7.10
N ALA A 196 -45.92 6.41 -6.95
CA ALA A 196 -44.97 6.16 -5.86
C ALA A 196 -43.58 6.82 -6.05
N ILE A 197 -43.30 7.43 -7.21
CA ILE A 197 -42.03 8.13 -7.46
C ILE A 197 -42.14 9.60 -7.04
N CYS A 198 -43.14 10.34 -7.54
CA CYS A 198 -43.34 11.75 -7.20
C CYS A 198 -44.28 11.98 -6.01
N MET A 199 -44.99 10.94 -5.55
CA MET A 199 -46.02 10.99 -4.50
C MET A 199 -47.22 11.90 -4.83
N CYS A 200 -47.38 12.31 -6.10
CA CYS A 200 -48.54 13.06 -6.57
C CYS A 200 -49.70 12.14 -6.95
N ASP A 201 -50.92 12.60 -6.66
CA ASP A 201 -52.14 11.91 -7.07
C ASP A 201 -52.32 12.01 -8.59
N TYR A 202 -52.90 10.98 -9.21
CA TYR A 202 -53.15 10.96 -10.65
C TYR A 202 -54.43 11.73 -11.00
N GLU A 203 -54.37 12.45 -12.12
CA GLU A 203 -55.53 13.11 -12.70
C GLU A 203 -56.16 12.27 -13.82
N LEU A 204 -57.45 12.50 -14.07
CA LEU A 204 -58.18 11.86 -15.17
C LEU A 204 -57.49 12.13 -16.51
N GLY A 205 -57.11 11.06 -17.22
CA GLY A 205 -56.41 11.15 -18.50
C GLY A 205 -54.89 11.13 -18.44
N ASP A 206 -54.29 11.13 -17.24
CA ASP A 206 -52.85 11.00 -17.05
C ASP A 206 -52.30 9.70 -17.65
N GLU A 207 -51.14 9.78 -18.28
CA GLU A 207 -50.45 8.60 -18.82
C GLU A 207 -49.62 7.89 -17.74
N VAL A 208 -49.98 6.64 -17.48
CA VAL A 208 -49.26 5.74 -16.58
C VAL A 208 -48.63 4.60 -17.36
N VAL A 209 -47.45 4.17 -16.92
CA VAL A 209 -46.74 2.99 -17.43
C VAL A 209 -46.97 1.85 -16.45
N GLN A 210 -47.46 0.73 -16.95
CA GLN A 210 -47.62 -0.49 -16.16
C GLN A 210 -46.41 -1.41 -16.39
N LEU A 211 -45.74 -1.77 -15.30
CA LEU A 211 -44.58 -2.66 -15.35
C LEU A 211 -45.03 -4.13 -15.40
N PRO A 212 -44.15 -5.07 -15.81
CA PRO A 212 -44.47 -6.50 -15.80
C PRO A 212 -44.92 -6.97 -14.43
N CYS A 213 -44.34 -6.43 -13.35
CA CYS A 213 -44.70 -6.68 -11.94
C CYS A 213 -46.06 -6.07 -11.49
N ASN A 214 -46.90 -5.58 -12.41
CA ASN A 214 -48.20 -4.93 -12.20
C ASN A 214 -48.20 -3.57 -11.47
N HIS A 215 -47.06 -3.08 -11.00
CA HIS A 215 -46.95 -1.73 -10.45
C HIS A 215 -47.03 -0.65 -11.55
N GLN A 216 -47.62 0.50 -11.20
CA GLN A 216 -47.89 1.59 -12.11
C GLN A 216 -47.21 2.88 -11.65
N PHE A 217 -46.69 3.64 -12.61
CA PHE A 217 -46.02 4.92 -12.38
C PHE A 217 -46.42 5.92 -13.46
N GLY A 218 -46.45 7.21 -13.12
CA GLY A 218 -46.60 8.26 -14.12
C GLY A 218 -45.49 8.16 -15.18
N ARG A 219 -45.84 8.36 -16.45
CA ARG A 219 -44.92 8.17 -17.58
C ARG A 219 -43.60 8.91 -17.41
N ALA A 220 -43.65 10.22 -17.14
CA ALA A 220 -42.45 11.05 -17.02
C ALA A 220 -41.57 10.58 -15.85
N CYS A 221 -42.18 10.29 -14.70
CA CYS A 221 -41.49 9.80 -13.53
C CYS A 221 -40.80 8.46 -13.77
N PHE A 222 -41.46 7.55 -14.49
CA PHE A 222 -40.87 6.26 -14.84
C PHE A 222 -39.76 6.39 -15.88
N GLU A 223 -39.91 7.25 -16.88
CA GLU A 223 -38.88 7.48 -17.91
C GLU A 223 -37.58 8.02 -17.29
N GLU A 224 -37.66 8.90 -16.29
CA GLU A 224 -36.49 9.35 -15.52
C GLU A 224 -35.91 8.23 -14.64
N TRP A 225 -36.77 7.48 -13.94
CA TRP A 225 -36.34 6.37 -13.09
C TRP A 225 -35.58 5.29 -13.88
N ALA A 226 -36.07 4.94 -15.07
CA ALA A 226 -35.49 3.93 -15.95
C ALA A 226 -34.09 4.32 -16.47
N GLN A 227 -33.72 5.60 -16.46
CA GLN A 227 -32.37 6.07 -16.78
C GLN A 227 -31.35 5.81 -15.66
N VAL A 228 -31.81 5.45 -14.46
CA VAL A 228 -30.94 5.26 -13.29
C VAL A 228 -31.00 3.82 -12.79
N LYS A 229 -32.17 3.17 -12.85
CA LYS A 229 -32.43 1.83 -12.32
C LYS A 229 -33.31 1.00 -13.26
N ARG A 230 -32.97 -0.28 -13.45
CA ARG A 230 -33.82 -1.28 -14.15
C ARG A 230 -34.83 -2.03 -13.26
N GLN A 231 -34.90 -1.66 -11.99
CA GLN A 231 -35.73 -2.33 -10.99
C GLN A 231 -36.97 -1.50 -10.65
N CYS A 232 -38.09 -2.15 -10.38
CA CYS A 232 -39.31 -1.49 -9.90
C CYS A 232 -39.05 -0.75 -8.57
N ALA A 233 -39.50 0.50 -8.44
CA ALA A 233 -39.31 1.30 -7.22
C ALA A 233 -40.08 0.74 -6.00
N LEU A 234 -41.11 -0.08 -6.23
CA LEU A 234 -41.94 -0.66 -5.17
C LEU A 234 -41.45 -2.05 -4.74
N CYS A 235 -41.26 -2.99 -5.69
CA CYS A 235 -40.93 -4.38 -5.38
C CYS A 235 -39.50 -4.81 -5.73
N ARG A 236 -38.68 -3.91 -6.30
CA ARG A 236 -37.30 -4.18 -6.76
C ARG A 236 -37.15 -5.28 -7.82
N HIS A 237 -38.25 -5.79 -8.37
CA HIS A 237 -38.23 -6.75 -9.48
C HIS A 237 -37.54 -6.14 -10.71
N ASP A 238 -36.69 -6.92 -11.37
CA ASP A 238 -36.04 -6.51 -12.63
C ASP A 238 -37.08 -6.48 -13.74
N ILE A 239 -37.32 -5.29 -14.28
CA ILE A 239 -38.37 -5.02 -15.26
C ILE A 239 -38.08 -5.72 -16.59
N THR A 240 -36.82 -6.09 -16.87
CA THR A 240 -36.42 -6.85 -18.07
C THR A 240 -36.70 -8.35 -17.95
N GLN A 241 -37.03 -8.85 -16.76
CA GLN A 241 -37.26 -10.26 -16.47
C GLN A 241 -38.75 -10.57 -16.36
N PRO A 242 -39.23 -11.72 -16.87
CA PRO A 242 -40.61 -12.15 -16.68
C PRO A 242 -40.90 -12.35 -15.17
N ILE A 243 -42.13 -12.05 -14.72
CA ILE A 243 -42.53 -12.42 -13.35
C ILE A 243 -42.52 -13.95 -13.25
N ARG A 244 -41.74 -14.50 -12.31
CA ARG A 244 -41.97 -15.88 -11.83
C ARG A 244 -43.19 -15.86 -10.92
N VAL A 245 -44.32 -16.36 -11.42
CA VAL A 245 -45.46 -16.67 -10.56
C VAL A 245 -45.11 -17.94 -9.82
N GLU A 246 -44.70 -17.80 -8.56
CA GLU A 246 -44.45 -18.94 -7.68
C GLU A 246 -45.83 -19.48 -7.27
N ASN A 247 -46.29 -20.48 -8.01
CA ASN A 247 -47.54 -21.19 -7.71
C ASN A 247 -47.33 -21.96 -6.40
N ASN A 248 -47.70 -21.36 -5.27
CA ASN A 248 -48.00 -22.11 -4.05
C ASN A 248 -49.33 -22.83 -4.27
N VAL A 249 -49.23 -24.08 -4.74
CA VAL A 249 -50.30 -25.09 -4.68
C VAL A 249 -50.38 -25.64 -3.27
#